data_AF-A0A8J4ERX1-F1
#
_entry.id   AF-A0A8J4ERX1-F1
#
_cell.length_a   1.000
_cell.length_b   1.000
_cell.length_c   1.000
_cell.angle_alpha   90.00
_cell.angle_beta   90.00
_cell.angle_gamma   90.00
#
_symmetry.space_group_name_H-M   'P 1'
#
loop_
_entity.id
_entity.type
_entity.pdbx_description
1 polymer ?
#
loop_
_entity_poly.entity_id
_entity_poly.type
_entity_poly.pdbx_seq_one_letter_code
_entity_poly.pdbx_strand_id
1 'polypeptide(L)'
;MAVFGLGGVRTGGGNRRRPVPVRRVAVSAAGALTLLVLAAGCGGEPADGARPGAAPGASRSGGHPGSPDKRQPEGASVAPSASCGVDANLVPSCGAWLGIWPRTTASGAKSTDLRGNLAGIERRLGQPITLVSRYYGWNQLPADATDQAWRDSDHLVLMDLRARDFGTDRYTSWASIAAGDHDAYLRKVGRRLADYGAPVLFSFNQEPEQELERGSSVAGSAKDFAAAYRHVHDVVVAAGAHNVRFVWWVMGSMGHTAWYPDLYPGDGYVDWVSYDPYDFNTCHRTDPETPAQSVLPFLHWLAHSGLGDGKPVMLSEFGSNGSARGDWYRGLGELVRKTTRIRGLISFDSSVAGCDTRVTSTDDNWSGFRSIATDPYFRPPYPGGAR
;
A
#
# COMPACT_ATOMS: atom_id res chain seq x y z
N MET A 1 11.65 -3.01 0.75
CA MET A 1 11.92 -4.09 -0.23
C MET A 1 11.45 -5.38 0.42
N ALA A 2 10.17 -5.70 0.24
CA ALA A 2 9.57 -6.94 0.73
C ALA A 2 10.26 -8.11 0.02
N VAL A 3 10.85 -9.00 0.80
CA VAL A 3 11.46 -10.23 0.31
C VAL A 3 10.75 -11.34 1.05
N PHE A 4 9.71 -11.87 0.39
CA PHE A 4 8.84 -12.91 0.93
C PHE A 4 9.62 -14.22 1.14
N GLY A 5 9.49 -14.81 2.33
CA GLY A 5 10.06 -16.10 2.69
C GLY A 5 9.24 -17.26 2.12
N LEU A 6 9.88 -18.20 1.43
CA LEU A 6 9.25 -19.42 0.93
C LEU A 6 9.31 -20.51 2.01
N GLY A 7 8.27 -20.63 2.83
CA GLY A 7 8.08 -21.73 3.78
C GLY A 7 7.35 -22.92 3.17
N GLY A 8 8.05 -23.78 2.43
CA GLY A 8 7.48 -25.04 1.91
C GLY A 8 7.41 -26.14 2.98
N VAL A 9 6.21 -26.54 3.37
CA VAL A 9 5.96 -27.71 4.25
C VAL A 9 6.25 -29.00 3.48
N ARG A 10 7.17 -29.83 3.99
CA ARG A 10 7.39 -31.21 3.53
C ARG A 10 6.88 -32.18 4.58
N THR A 11 5.87 -32.97 4.21
CA THR A 11 5.43 -34.15 4.97
C THR A 11 6.45 -35.28 4.83
N GLY A 12 6.74 -35.95 5.94
CA GLY A 12 7.80 -36.95 6.08
C GLY A 12 7.48 -38.34 5.51
N GLY A 13 8.55 -39.07 5.22
CA GLY A 13 8.58 -40.51 4.95
C GLY A 13 10.05 -40.97 4.92
N GLY A 14 10.47 -41.72 5.93
CA GLY A 14 11.88 -42.01 6.21
C GLY A 14 12.51 -43.11 5.37
N ASN A 15 13.82 -43.04 5.16
CA ASN A 15 14.72 -44.19 5.32
C ASN A 15 16.20 -43.75 5.52
N ARG A 16 16.97 -44.62 6.15
CA ARG A 16 18.24 -44.37 6.85
C ARG A 16 19.44 -43.95 5.97
N ARG A 17 20.32 -43.12 6.55
CA ARG A 17 21.55 -42.51 5.99
C ARG A 17 22.75 -43.47 5.88
N ARG A 18 23.64 -43.20 4.91
CA ARG A 18 25.12 -43.19 5.06
C ARG A 18 25.70 -41.92 4.38
N PRO A 19 26.78 -41.30 4.89
CA PRO A 19 27.22 -39.97 4.45
C PRO A 19 28.29 -40.03 3.33
N VAL A 20 28.26 -39.05 2.43
CA VAL A 20 29.31 -38.77 1.42
C VAL A 20 29.72 -37.30 1.58
N PRO A 21 31.01 -36.93 1.52
CA PRO A 21 31.47 -35.60 1.89
C PRO A 21 31.22 -34.60 0.75
N VAL A 22 30.67 -33.42 1.09
CA VAL A 22 30.51 -32.31 0.15
C VAL A 22 31.72 -31.37 0.27
N ARG A 23 32.48 -31.26 -0.82
CA ARG A 23 33.52 -30.25 -1.01
C ARG A 23 32.88 -28.87 -1.12
N ARG A 24 33.37 -27.91 -0.33
CA ARG A 24 33.06 -26.48 -0.46
C ARG A 24 33.70 -25.95 -1.75
N VAL A 25 32.90 -25.32 -2.61
CA VAL A 25 33.39 -24.45 -3.68
C VAL A 25 32.92 -23.04 -3.36
N ALA A 26 33.89 -22.18 -3.07
CA ALA A 26 33.70 -20.73 -3.08
C ALA A 26 33.71 -20.27 -4.54
N VAL A 27 32.76 -19.40 -4.91
CA VAL A 27 32.85 -18.64 -6.15
C VAL A 27 32.75 -17.17 -5.80
N SER A 28 33.87 -16.48 -6.03
CA SER A 28 34.05 -15.05 -5.90
C SER A 28 33.36 -14.28 -7.03
N ALA A 29 32.96 -13.06 -6.71
CA ALA A 29 32.47 -12.04 -7.63
C ALA A 29 33.54 -11.56 -8.61
N ALA A 30 33.18 -11.41 -9.88
CA ALA A 30 33.73 -10.42 -10.81
C ALA A 30 32.91 -10.44 -12.12
N GLY A 31 32.58 -9.27 -12.66
CA GLY A 31 31.93 -9.15 -13.97
C GLY A 31 31.35 -7.78 -14.24
N ALA A 32 32.22 -6.77 -14.35
CA ALA A 32 31.89 -5.51 -15.01
C ALA A 32 31.67 -5.75 -16.51
N LEU A 33 30.68 -5.09 -17.13
CA LEU A 33 30.62 -4.99 -18.59
C LEU A 33 30.33 -3.56 -19.04
N THR A 34 31.20 -3.16 -19.95
CA THR A 34 31.47 -1.83 -20.50
C THR A 34 30.38 -1.35 -21.47
N LEU A 35 30.16 -0.02 -21.47
CA LEU A 35 29.43 0.73 -22.50
C LEU A 35 30.03 0.53 -23.90
N LEU A 36 29.17 0.41 -24.92
CA LEU A 36 29.50 0.80 -26.28
C LEU A 36 28.47 1.81 -26.79
N VAL A 37 28.95 3.01 -27.09
CA VAL A 37 28.28 4.07 -27.86
C VAL A 37 28.63 3.87 -29.33
N LEU A 38 27.63 3.88 -30.21
CA LEU A 38 27.81 4.14 -31.63
C LEU A 38 26.76 5.16 -32.08
N ALA A 39 27.24 6.29 -32.56
CA ALA A 39 26.49 7.35 -33.20
C ALA A 39 26.91 7.43 -34.68
N ALA A 40 25.92 7.52 -35.56
CA ALA A 40 25.93 8.11 -36.91
C ALA A 40 24.49 7.94 -37.45
N GLY A 41 23.80 8.88 -38.07
CA GLY A 41 24.13 10.20 -38.60
C GLY A 41 23.29 10.44 -39.86
N CYS A 42 22.56 11.57 -39.88
CA CYS A 42 22.07 12.35 -41.03
C CYS A 42 20.87 11.88 -41.89
N GLY A 43 19.86 12.77 -41.96
CA GLY A 43 19.32 13.27 -43.25
C GLY A 43 17.79 13.48 -43.36
N GLY A 44 17.35 14.74 -43.47
CA GLY A 44 16.24 15.14 -44.37
C GLY A 44 14.91 15.66 -43.76
N GLU A 45 14.68 16.96 -43.90
CA GLU A 45 13.40 17.72 -43.79
C GLU A 45 13.05 18.28 -45.20
N PRO A 46 11.95 19.05 -45.51
CA PRO A 46 10.74 19.43 -44.75
C PRO A 46 9.40 19.48 -45.59
N ALA A 47 8.36 20.13 -45.01
CA ALA A 47 7.19 20.84 -45.60
C ALA A 47 5.92 19.99 -45.93
N ASP A 48 4.67 20.43 -45.82
CA ASP A 48 3.97 21.69 -45.42
C ASP A 48 2.46 21.36 -45.30
N GLY A 49 1.62 22.20 -44.64
CA GLY A 49 0.17 22.21 -44.97
C GLY A 49 -0.88 22.48 -43.87
N ALA A 50 -1.03 23.75 -43.50
CA ALA A 50 -2.24 24.55 -43.15
C ALA A 50 -3.60 23.92 -42.71
N ARG A 51 -4.19 24.53 -41.65
CA ARG A 51 -5.65 24.65 -41.33
C ARG A 51 -6.29 25.83 -42.13
N PRO A 52 -7.50 26.41 -41.86
CA PRO A 52 -8.74 26.01 -41.13
C PRO A 52 -10.08 26.33 -41.89
N GLY A 53 -11.25 26.06 -41.28
CA GLY A 53 -12.56 26.69 -41.61
C GLY A 53 -13.71 26.07 -40.80
N ALA A 54 -14.27 26.72 -39.77
CA ALA A 54 -15.27 27.80 -39.74
C ALA A 54 -16.75 27.32 -39.87
N ALA A 55 -17.51 27.49 -38.77
CA ALA A 55 -18.98 27.61 -38.69
C ALA A 55 -19.43 28.98 -39.26
N PRO A 56 -20.72 29.47 -39.23
CA PRO A 56 -21.90 29.06 -38.46
C PRO A 56 -23.27 29.19 -39.20
N GLY A 57 -24.38 28.94 -38.51
CA GLY A 57 -25.73 29.28 -39.00
C GLY A 57 -26.83 29.13 -37.94
N ALA A 58 -27.27 30.25 -37.38
CA ALA A 58 -28.42 30.38 -36.48
C ALA A 58 -29.69 30.72 -37.28
N SER A 59 -30.88 30.36 -36.79
CA SER A 59 -32.07 31.20 -36.98
C SER A 59 -33.17 30.94 -35.94
N ARG A 60 -33.97 32.00 -35.74
CA ARG A 60 -34.89 32.32 -34.62
C ARG A 60 -36.36 31.99 -34.92
N SER A 61 -37.20 31.95 -33.87
CA SER A 61 -38.54 32.60 -33.70
C SER A 61 -39.35 31.81 -32.65
N GLY A 62 -40.24 32.33 -31.78
CA GLY A 62 -40.77 33.66 -31.44
C GLY A 62 -42.04 33.53 -30.54
N GLY A 63 -42.23 34.44 -29.56
CA GLY A 63 -43.51 34.92 -28.93
C GLY A 63 -44.34 33.99 -28.00
N HIS A 64 -44.43 34.20 -26.67
CA HIS A 64 -45.29 35.12 -25.83
C HIS A 64 -46.78 34.69 -25.62
N PRO A 65 -47.50 35.12 -24.54
CA PRO A 65 -47.22 35.08 -23.08
C PRO A 65 -48.45 34.58 -22.24
N GLY A 66 -48.26 34.31 -20.93
CA GLY A 66 -49.38 34.10 -19.99
C GLY A 66 -48.91 33.98 -18.53
N SER A 67 -49.47 34.77 -17.63
CA SER A 67 -49.28 34.77 -16.16
C SER A 67 -50.65 34.61 -15.48
N PRO A 68 -50.74 34.46 -14.15
CA PRO A 68 -49.97 33.59 -13.25
C PRO A 68 -50.93 32.68 -12.44
N ASP A 69 -50.47 31.53 -11.93
CA ASP A 69 -51.23 30.82 -10.90
C ASP A 69 -50.35 30.49 -9.70
N LYS A 70 -50.79 30.99 -8.55
CA LYS A 70 -50.10 30.87 -7.26
C LYS A 70 -50.30 29.45 -6.74
N ARG A 71 -49.24 28.65 -6.74
CA ARG A 71 -49.14 27.48 -5.87
C ARG A 71 -47.80 27.49 -5.17
N GLN A 72 -47.84 27.73 -3.86
CA GLN A 72 -46.69 27.56 -2.97
C GLN A 72 -46.17 26.12 -3.11
N PRO A 73 -44.87 25.90 -3.33
CA PRO A 73 -44.27 24.63 -3.00
C PRO A 73 -44.00 24.65 -1.50
N GLU A 74 -44.65 23.73 -0.78
CA GLU A 74 -44.20 23.29 0.53
C GLU A 74 -42.71 22.97 0.45
N GLY A 75 -41.93 23.68 1.27
CA GLY A 75 -40.52 23.39 1.45
C GLY A 75 -40.38 22.03 2.10
N ALA A 76 -40.23 21.00 1.27
CA ALA A 76 -39.49 19.81 1.69
C ALA A 76 -38.04 20.25 1.85
N SER A 77 -37.68 20.57 3.10
CA SER A 77 -36.29 20.56 3.53
C SER A 77 -35.74 19.18 3.22
N VAL A 78 -35.04 19.07 2.09
CA VAL A 78 -34.17 17.93 1.82
C VAL A 78 -33.08 18.02 2.87
N ALA A 79 -33.13 17.13 3.86
CA ALA A 79 -32.01 16.91 4.77
C ALA A 79 -30.75 16.75 3.92
N PRO A 80 -29.63 17.43 4.26
CA PRO A 80 -28.42 17.28 3.48
C PRO A 80 -28.06 15.79 3.45
N SER A 81 -27.90 15.24 2.25
CA SER A 81 -27.29 13.94 2.05
C SER A 81 -26.03 13.90 2.91
N ALA A 82 -25.97 12.97 3.88
CA ALA A 82 -24.83 12.89 4.80
C ALA A 82 -23.55 12.85 3.98
N SER A 83 -22.80 13.96 3.99
CA SER A 83 -21.54 14.06 3.27
C SER A 83 -20.57 13.05 3.85
N CYS A 84 -19.93 12.26 3.00
CA CYS A 84 -18.83 11.39 3.42
C CYS A 84 -17.77 12.24 4.15
N GLY A 85 -17.49 11.87 5.41
CA GLY A 85 -16.51 12.54 6.26
C GLY A 85 -15.34 11.59 6.55
N VAL A 86 -14.27 12.15 7.12
CA VAL A 86 -13.11 11.40 7.59
C VAL A 86 -12.94 11.70 9.07
N ASP A 87 -12.87 10.67 9.91
CA ASP A 87 -12.72 10.85 11.35
C ASP A 87 -11.27 11.18 11.75
N ALA A 88 -11.06 11.39 13.05
CA ALA A 88 -9.74 11.70 13.58
C ALA A 88 -8.72 10.57 13.36
N ASN A 89 -9.14 9.32 13.20
CA ASN A 89 -8.29 8.16 12.92
C ASN A 89 -8.09 7.92 11.42
N LEU A 90 -8.48 8.89 10.58
CA LEU A 90 -8.41 8.81 9.13
C LEU A 90 -9.32 7.74 8.56
N VAL A 91 -10.43 7.41 9.21
CA VAL A 91 -11.40 6.45 8.69
C VAL A 91 -12.47 7.19 7.90
N PRO A 92 -12.65 6.90 6.60
CA PRO A 92 -13.76 7.46 5.86
C PRO A 92 -15.08 6.85 6.36
N SER A 93 -16.08 7.69 6.61
CA SER A 93 -17.41 7.26 7.09
C SER A 93 -18.21 6.51 6.03
N CYS A 94 -17.79 6.62 4.77
CA CYS A 94 -18.34 5.91 3.63
C CYS A 94 -17.20 5.31 2.79
N GLY A 95 -17.46 4.22 2.08
CA GLY A 95 -16.46 3.66 1.16
C GLY A 95 -15.19 3.16 1.85
N ALA A 96 -14.14 3.04 1.05
CA ALA A 96 -12.76 2.73 1.44
C ALA A 96 -11.81 3.52 0.53
N TRP A 97 -10.56 3.78 0.92
CA TRP A 97 -9.60 4.35 -0.03
C TRP A 97 -8.86 3.28 -0.82
N LEU A 98 -8.74 3.48 -2.13
CA LEU A 98 -7.73 2.80 -2.92
C LEU A 98 -6.41 3.57 -2.89
N GLY A 99 -5.33 2.81 -2.74
CA GLY A 99 -3.97 3.26 -2.84
C GLY A 99 -3.08 2.39 -3.71
N ILE A 100 -1.83 2.82 -3.84
CA ILE A 100 -0.80 2.11 -4.62
C ILE A 100 0.59 2.32 -4.02
N TRP A 101 1.46 1.31 -4.11
CA TRP A 101 2.90 1.48 -4.02
C TRP A 101 3.50 1.67 -5.41
N PRO A 102 3.80 2.89 -5.87
CA PRO A 102 4.07 3.17 -7.28
C PRO A 102 5.52 2.84 -7.67
N ARG A 103 5.93 1.56 -7.59
CA ARG A 103 7.30 1.12 -7.92
C ARG A 103 7.56 1.10 -9.44
N THR A 104 6.51 1.17 -10.25
CA THR A 104 6.64 1.14 -11.72
C THR A 104 6.00 2.33 -12.42
N THR A 105 6.52 2.65 -13.60
CA THR A 105 5.96 3.69 -14.47
C THR A 105 4.59 3.25 -15.02
N ALA A 106 3.85 4.18 -15.63
CA ALA A 106 2.60 3.85 -16.33
C ALA A 106 2.76 2.85 -17.49
N SER A 107 3.99 2.59 -17.94
CA SER A 107 4.35 1.56 -18.92
C SER A 107 4.86 0.25 -18.27
N GLY A 108 4.88 0.17 -16.94
CA GLY A 108 5.30 -0.99 -16.17
C GLY A 108 6.80 -1.12 -15.93
N ALA A 109 7.61 -0.14 -16.31
CA ALA A 109 9.06 -0.16 -16.06
C ALA A 109 9.36 0.18 -14.59
N LYS A 110 10.20 -0.61 -13.91
CA LYS A 110 10.61 -0.28 -12.54
C LYS A 110 11.43 1.00 -12.50
N SER A 111 11.16 1.83 -11.49
CA SER A 111 11.91 3.07 -11.28
C SER A 111 12.05 3.38 -9.77
N THR A 112 13.02 4.22 -9.44
CA THR A 112 13.16 4.87 -8.13
C THR A 112 12.43 6.21 -8.06
N ASP A 113 11.99 6.77 -9.19
CA ASP A 113 11.17 7.98 -9.25
C ASP A 113 9.70 7.66 -8.92
N LEU A 114 9.43 7.45 -7.63
CA LEU A 114 8.10 7.09 -7.14
C LEU A 114 7.06 8.19 -7.43
N ARG A 115 7.46 9.46 -7.45
CA ARG A 115 6.57 10.59 -7.80
C ARG A 115 6.18 10.57 -9.27
N GLY A 116 7.17 10.46 -10.17
CA GLY A 116 6.92 10.38 -11.60
C GLY A 116 6.11 9.15 -11.99
N ASN A 117 6.35 8.02 -11.31
CA ASN A 117 5.58 6.79 -11.45
C ASN A 117 4.10 7.01 -11.12
N LEU A 118 3.80 7.51 -9.90
CA LEU A 118 2.42 7.79 -9.48
C LEU A 118 1.74 8.76 -10.44
N ALA A 119 2.39 9.90 -10.74
CA ALA A 119 1.84 10.90 -11.64
C ALA A 119 1.57 10.34 -13.05
N GLY A 120 2.39 9.39 -13.52
CA GLY A 120 2.16 8.68 -14.77
C GLY A 120 0.91 7.78 -14.71
N ILE A 121 0.78 7.00 -13.64
CA ILE A 121 -0.37 6.11 -13.41
C ILE A 121 -1.66 6.92 -13.32
N GLU A 122 -1.66 8.01 -12.56
CA GLU A 122 -2.82 8.91 -12.41
C GLU A 122 -3.20 9.60 -13.72
N ARG A 123 -2.22 10.04 -14.52
CA ARG A 123 -2.49 10.55 -15.88
C ARG A 123 -3.13 9.49 -16.77
N ARG A 124 -2.66 8.24 -16.71
CA ARG A 124 -3.25 7.12 -17.46
C ARG A 124 -4.66 6.79 -16.97
N LEU A 125 -4.91 6.96 -15.67
CA LEU A 125 -6.21 6.75 -15.04
C LEU A 125 -7.20 7.88 -15.33
N GLY A 126 -6.70 9.11 -15.49
CA GLY A 126 -7.47 10.33 -15.65
C GLY A 126 -7.91 10.99 -14.34
N GLN A 127 -7.37 10.55 -13.19
CA GLN A 127 -7.72 11.06 -11.86
C GLN A 127 -6.68 10.62 -10.80
N PRO A 128 -6.63 11.28 -9.63
CA PRO A 128 -5.69 10.92 -8.57
C PRO A 128 -6.09 9.65 -7.82
N ILE A 129 -5.09 8.97 -7.26
CA ILE A 129 -5.21 7.89 -6.28
C ILE A 129 -5.02 8.50 -4.88
N THR A 130 -5.88 8.18 -3.92
CA THR A 130 -5.87 8.87 -2.62
C THR A 130 -4.75 8.41 -1.70
N LEU A 131 -4.48 7.12 -1.63
CA LEU A 131 -3.55 6.53 -0.66
C LEU A 131 -2.25 6.07 -1.34
N VAL A 132 -1.10 6.31 -0.72
CA VAL A 132 0.20 5.86 -1.24
C VAL A 132 1.05 5.27 -0.12
N SER A 133 1.77 4.18 -0.40
CA SER A 133 2.67 3.56 0.59
C SER A 133 4.14 3.87 0.34
N ARG A 134 4.92 3.88 1.41
CA ARG A 134 6.36 4.12 1.47
C ARG A 134 7.00 3.14 2.43
N TYR A 135 8.21 2.72 2.10
CA TYR A 135 8.99 1.82 2.94
C TYR A 135 10.36 2.44 3.21
N TYR A 136 10.66 2.62 4.48
CA TYR A 136 11.92 3.11 5.00
C TYR A 136 12.67 1.97 5.67
N GLY A 137 13.96 1.86 5.40
CA GLY A 137 14.86 1.01 6.16
C GLY A 137 15.31 1.71 7.43
N TRP A 138 15.81 0.93 8.40
CA TRP A 138 16.45 1.47 9.59
C TRP A 138 17.58 2.44 9.20
N ASN A 139 17.80 3.47 10.04
CA ASN A 139 18.69 4.61 9.80
C ASN A 139 18.21 5.63 8.73
N GLN A 140 17.12 5.36 8.00
CA GLN A 140 16.48 6.36 7.14
C GLN A 140 15.51 7.23 7.94
N LEU A 141 15.17 8.41 7.41
CA LEU A 141 14.19 9.30 8.03
C LEU A 141 12.94 9.36 7.13
N PRO A 142 11.77 8.91 7.63
CA PRO A 142 10.48 9.10 6.96
C PRO A 142 10.11 10.59 6.80
N ALA A 143 9.00 10.85 6.09
CA ALA A 143 8.52 12.18 5.74
C ALA A 143 9.56 12.96 4.90
N ASP A 144 10.13 12.32 3.88
CA ASP A 144 11.08 12.97 2.97
C ASP A 144 10.37 13.88 1.95
N ALA A 145 11.15 14.52 1.06
CA ALA A 145 10.62 15.46 0.07
C ALA A 145 9.58 14.83 -0.89
N THR A 146 9.61 13.51 -1.10
CA THR A 146 8.57 12.80 -1.86
C THR A 146 7.26 12.80 -1.10
N ASP A 147 7.31 12.43 0.18
CA ASP A 147 6.12 12.33 1.01
C ASP A 147 5.48 13.70 1.23
N GLN A 148 6.31 14.73 1.42
CA GLN A 148 5.88 16.12 1.53
C GLN A 148 5.19 16.57 0.25
N ALA A 149 5.75 16.23 -0.91
CA ALA A 149 5.10 16.58 -2.16
C ALA A 149 3.78 15.82 -2.38
N TRP A 150 3.66 14.60 -1.86
CA TRP A 150 2.41 13.86 -1.91
C TRP A 150 1.36 14.40 -0.92
N ARG A 151 1.80 14.84 0.25
CA ARG A 151 0.97 15.62 1.20
C ARG A 151 0.37 16.84 0.52
N ASP A 152 1.23 17.62 -0.14
CA ASP A 152 0.90 18.90 -0.76
C ASP A 152 0.02 18.74 -2.01
N SER A 153 -0.17 17.50 -2.49
CA SER A 153 -1.10 17.14 -3.56
C SER A 153 -2.25 16.24 -3.09
N ASP A 154 -2.62 16.34 -1.81
CA ASP A 154 -3.78 15.68 -1.19
C ASP A 154 -3.76 14.14 -1.25
N HIS A 155 -2.57 13.53 -1.20
CA HIS A 155 -2.46 12.09 -0.94
C HIS A 155 -2.31 11.82 0.57
N LEU A 156 -3.00 10.78 1.05
CA LEU A 156 -2.71 10.17 2.33
C LEU A 156 -1.53 9.22 2.17
N VAL A 157 -0.53 9.32 3.04
CA VAL A 157 0.68 8.49 2.98
C VAL A 157 0.69 7.49 4.13
N LEU A 158 0.93 6.21 3.80
CA LEU A 158 1.32 5.16 4.73
C LEU A 158 2.84 4.98 4.68
N MET A 159 3.52 5.26 5.79
CA MET A 159 4.97 5.11 5.93
C MET A 159 5.30 3.93 6.85
N ASP A 160 5.96 2.90 6.33
CA ASP A 160 6.52 1.82 7.14
C ASP A 160 8.00 2.05 7.43
N LEU A 161 8.42 1.87 8.69
CA LEU A 161 9.82 1.84 9.09
C LEU A 161 10.23 0.42 9.48
N ARG A 162 10.99 -0.26 8.63
CA ARG A 162 11.55 -1.59 8.91
C ARG A 162 12.70 -1.50 9.90
N ALA A 163 12.74 -2.41 10.87
CA ALA A 163 13.90 -2.68 11.73
C ALA A 163 15.02 -3.44 10.97
N ARG A 164 15.20 -3.09 9.69
CA ARG A 164 16.19 -3.62 8.76
C ARG A 164 16.77 -2.45 7.99
N ASP A 165 18.08 -2.29 8.05
CA ASP A 165 18.80 -1.33 7.23
C ASP A 165 18.85 -1.84 5.78
N PHE A 166 18.24 -1.13 4.84
CA PHE A 166 18.18 -1.55 3.43
C PHE A 166 19.52 -1.44 2.69
N GLY A 167 20.46 -0.64 3.19
CA GLY A 167 21.79 -0.50 2.58
C GLY A 167 22.75 -1.61 2.98
N THR A 168 22.62 -2.11 4.22
CA THR A 168 23.53 -3.13 4.78
C THR A 168 22.89 -4.50 4.99
N ASP A 169 21.57 -4.60 4.84
CA ASP A 169 20.77 -5.79 5.14
C ASP A 169 20.86 -6.26 6.60
N ARG A 170 21.26 -5.37 7.51
CA ARG A 170 21.36 -5.67 8.94
C ARG A 170 20.04 -5.41 9.64
N TYR A 171 19.67 -6.32 10.53
CA TYR A 171 18.47 -6.20 11.37
C TYR A 171 18.83 -5.57 12.71
N THR A 172 17.95 -4.69 13.19
CA THR A 172 18.03 -4.11 14.52
C THR A 172 17.16 -4.95 15.45
N SER A 173 17.74 -5.39 16.57
CA SER A 173 17.01 -6.21 17.54
C SER A 173 15.83 -5.43 18.12
N TRP A 174 14.64 -6.04 18.10
CA TRP A 174 13.44 -5.50 18.73
C TRP A 174 13.63 -5.29 20.23
N ALA A 175 14.33 -6.20 20.92
CA ALA A 175 14.65 -6.02 22.34
C ALA A 175 15.52 -4.78 22.59
N SER A 176 16.51 -4.49 21.73
CA SER A 176 17.32 -3.26 21.84
C SER A 176 16.51 -1.99 21.56
N ILE A 177 15.51 -2.08 20.66
CA ILE A 177 14.58 -0.97 20.40
C ILE A 177 13.71 -0.74 21.63
N ALA A 178 13.12 -1.79 22.20
CA ALA A 178 12.30 -1.73 23.41
C ALA A 178 13.08 -1.24 24.65
N ALA A 179 14.40 -1.48 24.70
CA ALA A 179 15.28 -1.01 25.77
C ALA A 179 15.65 0.48 25.65
N GLY A 180 15.33 1.13 24.53
CA GLY A 180 15.63 2.55 24.31
C GLY A 180 17.02 2.84 23.74
N ASP A 181 17.77 1.82 23.31
CA ASP A 181 19.14 1.98 22.78
C ASP A 181 19.18 2.87 21.52
N HIS A 182 18.02 3.05 20.86
CA HIS A 182 17.88 3.76 19.59
C HIS A 182 17.08 5.07 19.69
N ASP A 183 16.80 5.55 20.90
CA ASP A 183 15.93 6.71 21.14
C ASP A 183 16.40 7.99 20.45
N ALA A 184 17.71 8.20 20.34
CA ALA A 184 18.24 9.37 19.66
C ALA A 184 17.85 9.39 18.17
N TYR A 185 17.77 8.23 17.52
CA TYR A 185 17.31 8.08 16.15
C TYR A 185 15.78 8.15 16.08
N LEU A 186 15.06 7.43 16.95
CA LEU A 186 13.60 7.45 16.97
C LEU A 186 13.01 8.85 17.27
N ARG A 187 13.65 9.65 18.13
CA ARG A 187 13.27 11.06 18.33
C ARG A 187 13.45 11.91 17.07
N LYS A 188 14.40 11.57 16.18
CA LYS A 188 14.51 12.24 14.88
C LYS A 188 13.37 11.81 13.95
N VAL A 189 13.04 10.52 13.92
CA VAL A 189 11.87 10.00 13.18
C VAL A 189 10.59 10.70 13.65
N GLY A 190 10.33 10.73 14.96
CA GLY A 190 9.17 11.40 15.53
C GLY A 190 9.10 12.88 15.16
N ARG A 191 10.20 13.63 15.27
CA ARG A 191 10.23 15.04 14.82
C ARG A 191 9.93 15.20 13.33
N ARG A 192 10.45 14.32 12.46
CA ARG A 192 10.12 14.36 11.02
C ARG A 192 8.64 14.13 10.75
N LEU A 193 8.03 13.20 11.48
CA LEU A 193 6.59 12.93 11.40
C LEU A 193 5.77 14.11 11.96
N ALA A 194 6.22 14.77 13.03
CA ALA A 194 5.58 15.98 13.53
C ALA A 194 5.66 17.15 12.52
N ASP A 195 6.86 17.39 11.97
CA ASP A 195 7.13 18.41 10.96
C ASP A 195 6.41 18.13 9.63
N TYR A 196 5.93 16.90 9.42
CA TYR A 196 5.07 16.57 8.29
C TYR A 196 3.75 17.36 8.32
N GLY A 197 3.30 17.86 9.47
CA GLY A 197 2.26 18.90 9.56
C GLY A 197 0.86 18.51 9.06
N ALA A 198 0.66 17.26 8.66
CA ALA A 198 -0.59 16.71 8.16
C ALA A 198 -0.82 15.32 8.77
N PRO A 199 -2.08 14.83 8.83
CA PRO A 199 -2.33 13.46 9.23
C PRO A 199 -1.60 12.45 8.35
N VAL A 200 -1.00 11.43 8.97
CA VAL A 200 -0.20 10.41 8.30
C VAL A 200 -0.41 9.05 8.94
N LEU A 201 -0.40 7.99 8.13
CA LEU A 201 -0.39 6.62 8.63
C LEU A 201 1.07 6.15 8.78
N PHE A 202 1.40 5.55 9.92
CA PHE A 202 2.74 5.05 10.21
C PHE A 202 2.70 3.61 10.72
N SER A 203 3.56 2.77 10.16
CA SER A 203 3.78 1.40 10.61
C SER A 203 5.22 1.23 11.08
N PHE A 204 5.40 0.42 12.11
CA PHE A 204 6.71 -0.07 12.50
C PHE A 204 6.84 -1.54 12.11
N ASN A 205 7.82 -1.81 11.25
CA ASN A 205 8.29 -3.12 10.84
C ASN A 205 7.16 -4.05 10.39
N GLN A 206 6.57 -3.75 9.22
CA GLN A 206 5.56 -4.60 8.59
C GLN A 206 5.96 -6.07 8.54
N GLU A 207 4.97 -6.96 8.47
CA GLU A 207 5.14 -8.42 8.33
C GLU A 207 6.25 -8.99 9.25
N PRO A 208 6.21 -8.76 10.58
CA PRO A 208 7.23 -9.25 11.50
C PRO A 208 7.39 -10.79 11.47
N GLU A 209 6.38 -11.49 10.94
CA GLU A 209 6.46 -12.92 10.66
C GLU A 209 7.66 -13.29 9.78
N GLN A 210 8.07 -12.43 8.84
CA GLN A 210 9.25 -12.67 7.99
C GLN A 210 10.54 -12.83 8.83
N GLU A 211 10.67 -12.05 9.90
CA GLU A 211 11.78 -12.19 10.83
C GLU A 211 11.64 -13.44 11.70
N LEU A 212 10.42 -13.75 12.15
CA LEU A 212 10.13 -14.93 12.99
C LEU A 212 10.36 -16.26 12.26
N GLU A 213 9.96 -16.36 10.99
CA GLU A 213 10.20 -17.52 10.12
C GLU A 213 11.69 -17.86 10.00
N ARG A 214 12.54 -16.83 10.05
CA ARG A 214 14.01 -16.95 9.96
C ARG A 214 14.68 -17.20 11.31
N GLY A 215 13.91 -17.21 12.39
CA GLY A 215 14.35 -17.49 13.75
C GLY A 215 14.65 -16.24 14.58
N SER A 216 14.51 -16.39 15.90
CA SER A 216 14.62 -15.28 16.87
C SER A 216 15.97 -14.57 16.90
N SER A 217 17.01 -15.16 16.31
CA SER A 217 18.33 -14.52 16.16
C SER A 217 18.33 -13.35 15.16
N VAL A 218 17.30 -13.21 14.32
CA VAL A 218 17.21 -12.12 13.33
C VAL A 218 16.86 -10.80 13.99
N ALA A 219 15.74 -10.74 14.72
CA ALA A 219 15.27 -9.52 15.37
C ALA A 219 14.78 -9.72 16.81
N GLY A 220 14.37 -10.93 17.19
CA GLY A 220 13.88 -11.26 18.52
C GLY A 220 12.65 -12.17 18.48
N SER A 221 11.93 -12.25 19.58
CA SER A 221 10.65 -12.95 19.70
C SER A 221 9.46 -12.07 19.32
N ALA A 222 8.28 -12.67 19.13
CA ALA A 222 7.04 -11.93 18.89
C ALA A 222 6.74 -10.90 20.02
N LYS A 223 7.02 -11.26 21.27
CA LYS A 223 6.86 -10.34 22.42
C LYS A 223 7.85 -9.19 22.40
N ASP A 224 9.07 -9.42 21.91
CA ASP A 224 10.04 -8.35 21.71
C ASP A 224 9.57 -7.37 20.63
N PHE A 225 8.95 -7.86 19.55
CA PHE A 225 8.31 -7.01 18.55
C PHE A 225 7.22 -6.13 19.18
N ALA A 226 6.29 -6.72 19.93
CA ALA A 226 5.22 -5.96 20.57
C ALA A 226 5.77 -4.90 21.56
N ALA A 227 6.83 -5.22 22.30
CA ALA A 227 7.51 -4.27 23.17
C ALA A 227 8.20 -3.14 22.38
N ALA A 228 8.89 -3.48 21.29
CA ALA A 228 9.53 -2.50 20.41
C ALA A 228 8.50 -1.57 19.76
N TYR A 229 7.37 -2.11 19.30
CA TYR A 229 6.28 -1.31 18.71
C TYR A 229 5.75 -0.29 19.71
N ARG A 230 5.45 -0.70 20.95
CA ARG A 230 5.02 0.22 22.02
C ARG A 230 6.05 1.32 22.28
N HIS A 231 7.32 0.94 22.35
CA HIS A 231 8.41 1.90 22.58
C HIS A 231 8.56 2.91 21.42
N VAL A 232 8.49 2.44 20.17
CA VAL A 232 8.51 3.32 18.99
C VAL A 232 7.34 4.29 19.01
N HIS A 233 6.12 3.81 19.31
CA HIS A 233 4.95 4.66 19.49
C HIS A 233 5.20 5.75 20.52
N ASP A 234 5.64 5.38 21.72
CA ASP A 234 5.80 6.32 22.83
C ASP A 234 6.87 7.38 22.52
N VAL A 235 8.00 6.99 21.92
CA VAL A 235 9.06 7.94 21.51
C VAL A 235 8.60 8.87 20.39
N VAL A 236 7.85 8.36 19.40
CA VAL A 236 7.31 9.17 18.29
C VAL A 236 6.29 10.19 18.81
N VAL A 237 5.37 9.77 19.67
CA VAL A 237 4.36 10.64 20.29
C VAL A 237 5.03 11.68 21.21
N ALA A 238 6.00 11.26 22.04
CA ALA A 238 6.75 12.17 22.92
C ALA A 238 7.60 13.20 22.16
N ALA A 239 7.93 12.93 20.89
CA ALA A 239 8.60 13.86 19.99
C ALA A 239 7.64 14.89 19.33
N GLY A 240 6.34 14.85 19.66
CA GLY A 240 5.32 15.81 19.21
C GLY A 240 4.49 15.35 18.00
N ALA A 241 4.65 14.11 17.54
CA ALA A 241 4.00 13.60 16.32
C ALA A 241 2.54 13.15 16.55
N HIS A 242 1.69 14.03 17.08
CA HIS A 242 0.28 13.72 17.38
C HIS A 242 -0.61 13.59 16.12
N ASN A 243 -0.08 13.95 14.96
CA ASN A 243 -0.68 13.79 13.64
C ASN A 243 -0.56 12.36 13.08
N VAL A 244 0.19 11.48 13.75
CA VAL A 244 0.42 10.09 13.31
C VAL A 244 -0.73 9.19 13.72
N ARG A 245 -1.14 8.29 12.83
CA ARG A 245 -1.99 7.13 13.14
C ARG A 245 -1.23 5.84 12.94
N PHE A 246 -1.19 5.02 13.98
CA PHE A 246 -0.36 3.82 14.03
C PHE A 246 -1.07 2.62 13.42
N VAL A 247 -0.39 1.95 12.50
CA VAL A 247 -0.87 0.78 11.77
C VAL A 247 -0.13 -0.45 12.27
N TRP A 248 -0.86 -1.45 12.77
CA TRP A 248 -0.30 -2.77 13.06
C TRP A 248 -0.39 -3.63 11.81
N TRP A 249 0.72 -3.73 11.10
CA TRP A 249 0.81 -4.35 9.79
C TRP A 249 1.48 -5.72 9.88
N VAL A 250 0.68 -6.77 9.74
CA VAL A 250 1.12 -8.18 9.74
C VAL A 250 0.93 -8.82 8.36
N MET A 251 1.49 -9.99 8.10
CA MET A 251 1.26 -10.69 6.83
C MET A 251 -0.19 -11.17 6.70
N GLY A 252 -0.82 -11.57 7.81
CA GLY A 252 -2.20 -12.09 7.82
C GLY A 252 -2.33 -13.52 7.31
N SER A 253 -1.26 -14.31 7.37
CA SER A 253 -1.32 -15.73 7.02
C SER A 253 -1.96 -16.56 8.11
N MET A 254 -2.89 -17.44 7.73
CA MET A 254 -3.50 -18.41 8.65
C MET A 254 -2.47 -19.37 9.27
N GLY A 255 -1.31 -19.56 8.63
CA GLY A 255 -0.20 -20.35 9.15
C GLY A 255 0.51 -19.72 10.37
N HIS A 256 0.30 -18.43 10.64
CA HIS A 256 0.97 -17.68 11.70
C HIS A 256 0.05 -17.25 12.84
N THR A 257 -1.15 -17.81 12.90
CA THR A 257 -2.18 -17.43 13.89
C THR A 257 -1.73 -17.54 15.35
N ALA A 258 -0.77 -18.43 15.64
CA ALA A 258 -0.19 -18.58 16.97
C ALA A 258 0.74 -17.42 17.38
N TRP A 259 1.31 -16.66 16.44
CA TRP A 259 2.18 -15.52 16.73
C TRP A 259 1.43 -14.23 16.96
N TYR A 260 0.27 -14.04 16.33
CA TYR A 260 -0.46 -12.77 16.35
C TYR A 260 -0.83 -12.25 17.75
N PRO A 261 -1.26 -13.09 18.72
CA PRO A 261 -1.50 -12.60 20.08
C PRO A 261 -0.24 -12.01 20.74
N ASP A 262 0.94 -12.57 20.47
CA ASP A 262 2.21 -12.09 21.03
C ASP A 262 2.80 -10.92 20.24
N LEU A 263 2.46 -10.79 18.94
CA LEU A 263 2.84 -9.66 18.09
C LEU A 263 1.99 -8.41 18.35
N TYR A 264 0.78 -8.55 18.90
CA TYR A 264 -0.15 -7.44 19.06
C TYR A 264 0.29 -6.50 20.19
N PRO A 265 0.53 -5.20 19.92
CA PRO A 265 1.04 -4.28 20.93
C PRO A 265 -0.03 -3.79 21.92
N GLY A 266 -1.31 -3.99 21.61
CA GLY A 266 -2.48 -3.57 22.40
C GLY A 266 -3.28 -2.44 21.74
N ASP A 267 -4.58 -2.35 22.04
CA ASP A 267 -5.51 -1.39 21.39
C ASP A 267 -5.15 0.09 21.58
N GLY A 268 -4.41 0.41 22.65
CA GLY A 268 -3.94 1.76 22.95
C GLY A 268 -2.78 2.23 22.05
N TYR A 269 -2.18 1.32 21.29
CA TYR A 269 -1.04 1.58 20.40
C TYR A 269 -1.38 1.45 18.91
N VAL A 270 -2.63 1.07 18.59
CA VAL A 270 -3.04 0.71 17.23
C VAL A 270 -4.29 1.50 16.84
N ASP A 271 -4.20 2.25 15.75
CA ASP A 271 -5.34 2.93 15.13
C ASP A 271 -5.95 2.09 14.00
N TRP A 272 -5.11 1.33 13.27
CA TRP A 272 -5.50 0.47 12.16
C TRP A 272 -4.88 -0.91 12.27
N VAL A 273 -5.65 -1.95 11.96
CA VAL A 273 -5.09 -3.30 11.71
C VAL A 273 -4.87 -3.46 10.21
N SER A 274 -3.74 -4.03 9.81
CA SER A 274 -3.40 -4.23 8.41
C SER A 274 -2.85 -5.62 8.12
N TYR A 275 -3.18 -6.13 6.94
CA TYR A 275 -2.59 -7.37 6.40
C TYR A 275 -2.59 -7.44 4.88
N ASP A 276 -1.92 -8.47 4.34
CA ASP A 276 -1.45 -8.48 2.95
C ASP A 276 -2.02 -9.67 2.15
N PRO A 277 -3.26 -9.56 1.63
CA PRO A 277 -3.85 -10.62 0.83
C PRO A 277 -3.31 -10.64 -0.61
N TYR A 278 -2.75 -11.78 -1.01
CA TYR A 278 -2.26 -12.02 -2.37
C TYR A 278 -2.81 -13.33 -2.95
N ASP A 279 -3.19 -13.31 -4.23
CA ASP A 279 -3.26 -14.53 -5.04
C ASP A 279 -1.88 -14.80 -5.64
N PHE A 280 -1.02 -15.51 -4.89
CA PHE A 280 0.36 -15.80 -5.31
C PHE A 280 0.43 -16.81 -6.47
N ASN A 281 -0.53 -17.72 -6.56
CA ASN A 281 -0.66 -18.67 -7.66
C ASN A 281 0.68 -19.37 -8.00
N THR A 282 0.98 -19.53 -9.29
CA THR A 282 2.20 -20.15 -9.79
C THR A 282 3.51 -19.53 -9.29
N CYS A 283 3.58 -18.26 -8.86
CA CYS A 283 4.85 -17.70 -8.38
C CYS A 283 5.29 -18.33 -7.05
N HIS A 284 4.35 -18.77 -6.22
CA HIS A 284 4.63 -19.56 -5.00
C HIS A 284 4.27 -21.04 -5.13
N ARG A 285 3.92 -21.52 -6.33
CA ARG A 285 3.47 -22.90 -6.60
C ARG A 285 2.23 -23.28 -5.78
N THR A 286 1.31 -22.33 -5.60
CA THR A 286 0.02 -22.53 -4.95
C THR A 286 -1.09 -22.53 -5.99
N ASP A 287 -2.26 -23.06 -5.61
CA ASP A 287 -3.46 -22.96 -6.44
C ASP A 287 -3.92 -21.50 -6.58
N PRO A 288 -4.65 -21.16 -7.66
CA PRO A 288 -5.30 -19.85 -7.78
C PRO A 288 -6.27 -19.60 -6.63
N GLU A 289 -6.23 -18.38 -6.08
CA GLU A 289 -7.18 -17.94 -5.06
C GLU A 289 -8.12 -16.85 -5.59
N THR A 290 -9.40 -16.96 -5.26
CA THR A 290 -10.35 -15.86 -5.41
C THR A 290 -10.08 -14.77 -4.36
N PRO A 291 -10.55 -13.52 -4.56
CA PRO A 291 -10.42 -12.47 -3.55
C PRO A 291 -10.98 -12.88 -2.19
N ALA A 292 -12.09 -13.63 -2.16
CA ALA A 292 -12.68 -14.12 -0.92
C ALA A 292 -11.76 -15.11 -0.18
N GLN A 293 -11.05 -15.98 -0.91
CA GLN A 293 -10.09 -16.92 -0.32
C GLN A 293 -8.86 -16.20 0.22
N SER A 294 -8.37 -15.16 -0.45
CA SER A 294 -7.19 -14.41 0.02
C SER A 294 -7.52 -13.47 1.19
N VAL A 295 -8.71 -12.87 1.23
CA VAL A 295 -9.06 -11.80 2.20
C VAL A 295 -9.78 -12.32 3.44
N LEU A 296 -10.82 -13.14 3.29
CA LEU A 296 -11.75 -13.44 4.38
C LEU A 296 -11.20 -14.33 5.50
N PRO A 297 -10.33 -15.34 5.27
CA PRO A 297 -9.87 -16.21 6.34
C PRO A 297 -9.23 -15.46 7.50
N PHE A 298 -8.28 -14.56 7.20
CA PHE A 298 -7.62 -13.77 8.23
C PHE A 298 -8.58 -12.75 8.86
N LEU A 299 -9.44 -12.09 8.07
CA LEU A 299 -10.40 -11.14 8.61
C LEU A 299 -11.38 -11.80 9.59
N HIS A 300 -11.84 -13.02 9.27
CA HIS A 300 -12.67 -13.81 10.18
C HIS A 300 -11.89 -14.20 11.42
N TRP A 301 -10.66 -14.70 11.28
CA TRP A 301 -9.80 -15.01 12.43
C TRP A 301 -9.60 -13.78 13.33
N LEU A 302 -9.32 -12.61 12.75
CA LEU A 302 -9.15 -11.35 13.46
C LEU A 302 -10.41 -10.95 14.24
N ALA A 303 -11.59 -11.12 13.64
CA ALA A 303 -12.86 -10.87 14.32
C ALA A 303 -13.09 -11.83 15.51
N HIS A 304 -12.70 -13.10 15.38
CA HIS A 304 -12.84 -14.09 16.46
C HIS A 304 -11.78 -13.93 17.57
N SER A 305 -10.59 -13.43 17.24
CA SER A 305 -9.51 -13.26 18.23
C SER A 305 -9.73 -12.05 19.14
N GLY A 306 -10.54 -11.07 18.72
CA GLY A 306 -10.80 -9.84 19.45
C GLY A 306 -9.66 -8.81 19.37
N LEU A 307 -8.57 -9.10 18.64
CA LEU A 307 -7.46 -8.16 18.47
C LEU A 307 -7.91 -6.99 17.58
N GLY A 308 -7.72 -5.76 18.06
CA GLY A 308 -8.13 -4.56 17.34
C GLY A 308 -9.63 -4.51 17.10
N ASP A 309 -10.46 -5.01 18.02
CA ASP A 309 -11.91 -4.97 17.89
C ASP A 309 -12.40 -3.52 17.69
N GLY A 310 -13.35 -3.35 16.77
CA GLY A 310 -13.81 -2.03 16.32
C GLY A 310 -12.81 -1.19 15.50
N LYS A 311 -11.54 -1.59 15.38
CA LYS A 311 -10.55 -0.87 14.56
C LYS A 311 -10.78 -1.12 13.05
N PRO A 312 -10.57 -0.09 12.20
CA PRO A 312 -10.61 -0.23 10.76
C PRO A 312 -9.50 -1.18 10.26
N VAL A 313 -9.78 -1.84 9.14
CA VAL A 313 -8.83 -2.75 8.48
C VAL A 313 -8.31 -2.13 7.19
N MET A 314 -7.01 -2.24 6.97
CA MET A 314 -6.34 -1.91 5.72
C MET A 314 -5.76 -3.17 5.07
N LEU A 315 -5.91 -3.29 3.76
CA LEU A 315 -5.13 -4.24 2.95
C LEU A 315 -3.89 -3.50 2.44
N SER A 316 -2.82 -3.37 3.25
CA SER A 316 -1.69 -2.48 2.93
C SER A 316 -0.81 -2.99 1.81
N GLU A 317 -0.93 -4.26 1.48
CA GLU A 317 -0.52 -4.80 0.20
C GLU A 317 -1.56 -5.76 -0.34
N PHE A 318 -1.85 -5.64 -1.63
CA PHE A 318 -2.57 -6.69 -2.33
C PHE A 318 -2.15 -6.78 -3.80
N GLY A 319 -2.38 -7.96 -4.37
CA GLY A 319 -2.16 -8.22 -5.79
C GLY A 319 -2.54 -9.66 -6.16
N SER A 320 -2.67 -9.89 -7.46
CA SER A 320 -2.83 -11.24 -8.02
C SER A 320 -1.75 -11.49 -9.05
N ASN A 321 -1.19 -12.70 -9.00
CA ASN A 321 -0.27 -13.26 -9.98
C ASN A 321 -0.95 -14.41 -10.78
N GLY A 322 -2.28 -14.50 -10.73
CA GLY A 322 -3.05 -15.48 -11.51
C GLY A 322 -3.11 -15.17 -13.01
N SER A 323 -3.86 -15.98 -13.76
CA SER A 323 -4.09 -15.77 -15.20
C SER A 323 -5.27 -14.85 -15.50
N ALA A 324 -6.27 -14.78 -14.61
CA ALA A 324 -7.48 -13.94 -14.74
C ALA A 324 -7.44 -12.75 -13.76
N ARG A 325 -6.34 -11.99 -13.81
CA ARG A 325 -6.04 -10.98 -12.78
C ARG A 325 -7.06 -9.85 -12.79
N GLY A 326 -7.51 -9.39 -13.95
CA GLY A 326 -8.51 -8.33 -14.04
C GLY A 326 -9.82 -8.70 -13.33
N ASP A 327 -10.26 -9.95 -13.45
CA ASP A 327 -11.45 -10.47 -12.75
C ASP A 327 -11.22 -10.57 -11.25
N TRP A 328 -10.01 -10.93 -10.83
CA TRP A 328 -9.63 -10.91 -9.42
C TRP A 328 -9.75 -9.50 -8.82
N TYR A 329 -9.24 -8.45 -9.49
CA TYR A 329 -9.42 -7.06 -9.03
C TYR A 329 -10.91 -6.65 -8.98
N ARG A 330 -11.70 -7.00 -10.01
CA ARG A 330 -13.15 -6.73 -10.02
C ARG A 330 -13.84 -7.39 -8.81
N GLY A 331 -13.56 -8.68 -8.58
CA GLY A 331 -14.09 -9.42 -7.43
C GLY A 331 -13.63 -8.88 -6.08
N LEU A 332 -12.40 -8.37 -5.98
CA LEU A 332 -11.92 -7.69 -4.76
C LEU A 332 -12.76 -6.43 -4.48
N GLY A 333 -13.04 -5.63 -5.51
CA GLY A 333 -13.90 -4.46 -5.39
C GLY A 333 -15.30 -4.82 -4.86
N GLU A 334 -15.91 -5.87 -5.40
CA GLU A 334 -17.22 -6.37 -4.91
C GLU A 334 -17.16 -6.89 -3.47
N LEU A 335 -16.07 -7.57 -3.11
CA LEU A 335 -15.88 -8.12 -1.77
C LEU A 335 -15.75 -7.00 -0.73
N VAL A 336 -14.91 -5.99 -0.99
CA VAL A 336 -14.68 -4.89 -0.05
C VAL A 336 -15.96 -4.10 0.21
N ARG A 337 -16.81 -3.91 -0.81
CA ARG A 337 -18.13 -3.27 -0.65
C ARG A 337 -19.03 -3.98 0.37
N LYS A 338 -18.92 -5.31 0.46
CA LYS A 338 -19.68 -6.14 1.40
C LYS A 338 -18.99 -6.27 2.77
N THR A 339 -17.74 -5.81 2.86
CA THR A 339 -16.87 -6.00 4.02
C THR A 339 -16.53 -4.64 4.64
N THR A 340 -17.49 -4.02 5.30
CA THR A 340 -17.44 -2.61 5.74
C THR A 340 -16.38 -2.29 6.79
N ARG A 341 -15.71 -3.30 7.38
CA ARG A 341 -14.54 -3.10 8.25
C ARG A 341 -13.28 -2.72 7.46
N ILE A 342 -13.20 -3.10 6.17
CA ILE A 342 -12.09 -2.72 5.29
C ILE A 342 -12.32 -1.27 4.81
N ARG A 343 -11.38 -0.39 5.14
CA ARG A 343 -11.46 1.06 4.89
C ARG A 343 -10.29 1.61 4.08
N GLY A 344 -9.29 0.79 3.79
CA GLY A 344 -8.19 1.12 2.90
C GLY A 344 -7.63 -0.14 2.23
N LEU A 345 -7.13 0.02 1.02
CA LEU A 345 -6.46 -1.05 0.26
C LEU A 345 -5.39 -0.44 -0.63
N ILE A 346 -4.20 -1.02 -0.66
CA ILE A 346 -3.04 -0.51 -1.39
C ILE A 346 -2.51 -1.60 -2.32
N SER A 347 -2.57 -1.34 -3.62
CA SER A 347 -2.03 -2.28 -4.60
C SER A 347 -0.50 -2.24 -4.57
N PHE A 348 0.14 -3.41 -4.48
CA PHE A 348 1.60 -3.52 -4.56
C PHE A 348 2.06 -3.52 -6.02
N ASP A 349 2.19 -2.34 -6.62
CA ASP A 349 2.56 -2.17 -8.02
C ASP A 349 4.07 -2.38 -8.25
N SER A 350 4.48 -3.64 -8.28
CA SER A 350 5.88 -4.04 -8.45
C SER A 350 6.00 -5.43 -9.07
N SER A 351 7.22 -5.83 -9.41
CA SER A 351 7.52 -7.23 -9.72
C SER A 351 8.76 -7.66 -8.92
N VAL A 352 8.61 -8.57 -7.98
CA VAL A 352 9.69 -8.97 -7.07
C VAL A 352 9.69 -10.48 -6.88
N ALA A 353 10.87 -11.07 -6.70
CA ALA A 353 11.02 -12.50 -6.40
C ALA A 353 10.29 -13.47 -7.35
N GLY A 354 10.06 -13.06 -8.61
CA GLY A 354 9.35 -13.89 -9.61
C GLY A 354 7.83 -13.74 -9.60
N CYS A 355 7.26 -12.96 -8.68
CA CYS A 355 5.86 -12.52 -8.72
C CYS A 355 5.76 -11.16 -9.41
N ASP A 356 4.85 -11.02 -10.38
CA ASP A 356 4.57 -9.77 -11.08
C ASP A 356 3.18 -9.27 -10.71
N THR A 357 3.10 -8.36 -9.75
CA THR A 357 1.84 -7.78 -9.27
C THR A 357 1.55 -6.39 -9.86
N ARG A 358 2.39 -5.92 -10.80
CA ARG A 358 2.23 -4.60 -11.45
C ARG A 358 0.83 -4.44 -12.00
N VAL A 359 0.18 -3.30 -11.73
CA VAL A 359 -1.17 -2.99 -12.23
C VAL A 359 -1.17 -2.82 -13.75
N THR A 360 -0.03 -2.49 -14.35
CA THR A 360 0.14 -2.29 -15.79
C THR A 360 0.79 -3.48 -16.52
N SER A 361 0.89 -4.66 -15.90
CA SER A 361 1.56 -5.82 -16.51
C SER A 361 0.85 -6.32 -17.77
N THR A 362 -0.48 -6.24 -17.82
CA THR A 362 -1.34 -6.58 -18.96
C THR A 362 -2.54 -5.63 -19.04
N ASP A 363 -3.19 -5.57 -20.20
CA ASP A 363 -4.39 -4.75 -20.40
C ASP A 363 -5.58 -5.22 -19.54
N ASP A 364 -5.75 -6.53 -19.36
CA ASP A 364 -6.78 -7.08 -18.47
C ASP A 364 -6.56 -6.66 -17.01
N ASN A 365 -5.32 -6.78 -16.54
CA ASN A 365 -4.96 -6.42 -15.18
C ASN A 365 -5.12 -4.90 -14.94
N TRP A 366 -4.71 -4.08 -15.91
CA TRP A 366 -4.97 -2.64 -15.86
C TRP A 366 -6.47 -2.32 -15.84
N SER A 367 -7.27 -3.01 -16.66
CA SER A 367 -8.73 -2.85 -16.70
C SER A 367 -9.37 -3.21 -15.34
N GLY A 368 -8.92 -4.29 -14.70
CA GLY A 368 -9.35 -4.69 -13.36
C GLY A 368 -9.01 -3.65 -12.30
N PHE A 369 -7.75 -3.23 -12.21
CA PHE A 369 -7.34 -2.19 -11.26
C PHE A 369 -8.11 -0.87 -11.48
N ARG A 370 -8.25 -0.45 -12.75
CA ARG A 370 -9.01 0.75 -13.14
C ARG A 370 -10.47 0.67 -12.70
N SER A 371 -11.09 -0.51 -12.71
CA SER A 371 -12.48 -0.67 -12.27
C SER A 371 -12.66 -0.28 -10.81
N ILE A 372 -11.73 -0.65 -9.92
CA ILE A 372 -11.72 -0.21 -8.52
C ILE A 372 -11.35 1.28 -8.46
N ALA A 373 -10.30 1.68 -9.18
CA ALA A 373 -9.74 3.02 -9.08
C ALA A 373 -10.66 4.14 -9.60
N THR A 374 -11.64 3.82 -10.45
CA THR A 374 -12.64 4.76 -10.98
C THR A 374 -13.97 4.71 -10.24
N ASP A 375 -14.14 3.75 -9.36
CA ASP A 375 -15.37 3.56 -8.61
C ASP A 375 -15.46 4.55 -7.43
N PRO A 376 -16.55 5.35 -7.34
CA PRO A 376 -16.73 6.33 -6.25
C PRO A 376 -16.66 5.75 -4.84
N TYR A 377 -17.00 4.46 -4.66
CA TYR A 377 -16.89 3.79 -3.36
C TYR A 377 -15.44 3.76 -2.85
N PHE A 378 -14.47 3.69 -3.76
CA PHE A 378 -13.05 3.60 -3.43
C PHE A 378 -12.35 4.97 -3.37
N ARG A 379 -13.15 6.04 -3.47
CA ARG A 379 -12.68 7.43 -3.56
C ARG A 379 -13.47 8.37 -2.63
N PRO A 380 -13.72 8.00 -1.36
CA PRO A 380 -14.30 8.96 -0.44
C PRO A 380 -13.40 10.20 -0.35
N PRO A 381 -13.97 11.41 -0.26
CA PRO A 381 -13.18 12.64 -0.17
C PRO A 381 -12.14 12.55 0.95
N TYR A 382 -10.90 12.88 0.64
CA TYR A 382 -9.85 13.09 1.64
C TYR A 382 -9.67 14.61 1.77
N PRO A 383 -9.88 15.19 2.96
CA PRO A 383 -9.88 16.64 3.13
C PRO A 383 -8.50 17.30 2.96
N GLY A 384 -7.45 16.53 2.66
CA GLY A 384 -6.10 17.05 2.51
C GLY A 384 -5.48 17.46 3.85
N GLY A 385 -4.15 17.48 3.89
CA GLY A 385 -3.40 17.90 5.06
C GLY A 385 -3.11 19.40 5.06
N ALA A 386 -4.08 20.21 5.49
CA ALA A 386 -3.99 21.66 5.77
C ALA A 386 -3.60 22.61 4.61
N ARG A 387 -4.36 23.72 4.50
CA ARG A 387 -3.94 24.98 3.86
C ARG A 387 -3.41 25.93 4.91
#